data_AF-A0A0N4VXN1-F1
#
_entry.id   AF-A0A0N4VXN1-F1
#
_cell.length_a   1.000
_cell.length_b   1.000
_cell.length_c   1.000
_cell.angle_alpha   90.00
_cell.angle_beta   90.00
_cell.angle_gamma   90.00
#
_symmetry.space_group_name_H-M   'P 1'
#
loop_
_entity.id
_entity.type
_entity.pdbx_description
1 polymer ?
#
loop_
_entity_poly.entity_id
_entity_poly.type
_entity_poly.pdbx_seq_one_letter_code
_entity_poly.pdbx_strand_id
1 'polypeptide(L)'
;VSLPTFALLFSEVVKYAQERSETVTDIHDRLASYGKLVGIRLLDVITLRERGYRRETKLLGMLMFIKSCVWKNLFGKEADKLEHLLIEKEPVVNTFISVPKDKGMLNCAAFVAGIIQAMLEVSNFPCQVSAHWWNNGTAYVIRFEEVVISREAAIVDGPR
;
A
#
# COMPACT_ATOMS: atom_id res chain seq x y z
N VAL A 1 4.06 -15.54 14.65
CA VAL A 1 2.90 -16.05 13.89
C VAL A 1 3.45 -16.77 12.67
N SER A 2 2.93 -17.95 12.33
CA SER A 2 3.42 -18.70 11.16
C SER A 2 2.85 -18.08 9.88
N LEU A 3 3.66 -18.06 8.83
CA LEU A 3 3.30 -17.53 7.52
C LEU A 3 2.03 -18.18 6.92
N PRO A 4 1.79 -19.50 7.06
CA PRO A 4 0.58 -20.14 6.54
C PRO A 4 -0.71 -19.67 7.24
N THR A 5 -0.66 -19.32 8.52
CA THR A 5 -1.86 -18.82 9.24
C THR A 5 -2.33 -17.49 8.67
N PHE A 6 -1.39 -16.59 8.35
CA PHE A 6 -1.72 -15.33 7.66
C PHE A 6 -2.31 -15.60 6.28
N ALA A 7 -1.71 -16.52 5.51
CA ALA A 7 -2.17 -16.87 4.18
C ALA A 7 -3.61 -17.41 4.17
N LEU A 8 -3.94 -18.32 5.08
CA LEU A 8 -5.29 -18.89 5.20
C LEU A 8 -6.32 -17.83 5.59
N LEU A 9 -6.00 -17.00 6.58
CA LEU A 9 -6.88 -15.90 6.99
C LEU A 9 -7.11 -14.92 5.85
N PHE A 10 -6.05 -14.51 5.16
CA PHE A 10 -6.12 -13.56 4.07
C PHE A 10 -6.89 -14.12 2.86
N SER A 11 -6.71 -15.41 2.54
CA SER A 11 -7.50 -16.09 1.52
C SER A 11 -8.99 -16.01 1.82
N GLU A 12 -9.40 -16.19 3.07
CA GLU A 12 -10.80 -16.10 3.47
C GLU A 12 -11.33 -14.66 3.42
N VAL A 13 -10.51 -13.66 3.78
CA VAL A 13 -10.86 -12.25 3.59
C VAL A 13 -11.12 -11.91 2.12
N VAL A 14 -10.30 -12.45 1.22
CA VAL A 14 -10.48 -12.26 -0.24
C VAL A 14 -11.76 -12.92 -0.71
N LYS A 15 -12.04 -14.17 -0.31
CA LYS A 15 -13.32 -14.83 -0.66
C LYS A 15 -14.52 -14.07 -0.12
N TYR A 16 -14.46 -13.62 1.14
CA TYR A 16 -15.52 -12.82 1.76
C TYR A 16 -15.80 -11.52 1.00
N ALA A 17 -14.76 -10.89 0.45
CA ALA A 17 -14.91 -9.73 -0.43
C ALA A 17 -15.55 -10.13 -1.78
N GLN A 18 -15.14 -11.26 -2.36
CA GLN A 18 -15.70 -11.77 -3.62
C GLN A 18 -17.20 -12.10 -3.53
N GLU A 19 -17.67 -12.68 -2.43
CA GLU A 19 -19.08 -13.03 -2.24
C GLU A 19 -20.01 -11.81 -2.11
N ARG A 20 -19.44 -10.66 -1.77
CA ARG A 20 -20.17 -9.40 -1.49
C ARG A 20 -19.99 -8.34 -2.57
N SER A 21 -19.45 -8.74 -3.71
CA SER A 21 -19.09 -7.84 -4.80
C SER A 21 -19.52 -8.43 -6.14
N GLU A 22 -20.04 -7.57 -7.01
CA GLU A 22 -20.50 -7.97 -8.34
C GLU A 22 -19.37 -7.83 -9.36
N THR A 23 -18.50 -6.82 -9.20
CA THR A 23 -17.41 -6.54 -10.12
C THR A 23 -16.03 -6.74 -9.50
N VAL A 24 -15.01 -6.91 -10.36
CA VAL A 24 -13.60 -7.00 -9.91
C VAL A 24 -13.16 -5.69 -9.24
N THR A 25 -13.66 -4.55 -9.73
CA THR A 25 -13.39 -3.24 -9.14
C THR A 25 -13.92 -3.15 -7.71
N ASP A 26 -15.16 -3.60 -7.46
CA ASP A 26 -15.73 -3.61 -6.11
C ASP A 26 -14.90 -4.48 -5.16
N ILE A 27 -14.37 -5.61 -5.65
CA ILE A 27 -13.49 -6.45 -4.85
C ILE A 27 -12.21 -5.71 -4.50
N HIS A 28 -11.60 -5.01 -5.47
CA HIS A 28 -10.39 -4.19 -5.23
C HIS A 28 -10.66 -3.08 -4.23
N ASP A 29 -11.78 -2.36 -4.35
CA ASP A 29 -12.17 -1.28 -3.45
C ASP A 29 -12.43 -1.78 -2.03
N ARG A 30 -13.10 -2.94 -1.88
CA ARG A 30 -13.30 -3.58 -0.58
C ARG A 30 -11.99 -4.01 0.05
N LEU A 31 -11.11 -4.67 -0.71
CA LEU A 31 -9.79 -5.07 -0.23
C LEU A 31 -8.96 -3.85 0.18
N ALA A 32 -8.98 -2.78 -0.61
CA ALA A 32 -8.33 -1.52 -0.28
C ALA A 32 -8.91 -0.93 1.01
N SER A 33 -10.24 -0.97 1.21
CA SER A 33 -10.87 -0.48 2.45
C SER A 33 -10.40 -1.24 3.70
N TYR A 34 -10.23 -2.56 3.60
CA TYR A 34 -9.68 -3.37 4.69
C TYR A 34 -8.21 -3.04 4.94
N GLY A 35 -7.44 -2.84 3.86
CA GLY A 35 -6.06 -2.38 3.93
C GLY A 35 -5.92 -1.02 4.61
N LYS A 36 -6.83 -0.08 4.34
CA LYS A 36 -6.82 1.25 4.96
C LYS A 36 -6.92 1.17 6.48
N LEU A 37 -7.84 0.35 7.00
CA LEU A 37 -8.00 0.16 8.45
C LEU A 37 -6.70 -0.34 9.11
N VAL A 38 -6.00 -1.26 8.44
CA VAL A 38 -4.71 -1.79 8.89
C VAL A 38 -3.63 -0.70 8.80
N GLY A 39 -3.56 0.04 7.70
CA GLY A 39 -2.57 1.09 7.47
C GLY A 39 -2.61 2.22 8.49
N ILE A 40 -3.81 2.68 8.85
CA ILE A 40 -4.00 3.72 9.89
C ILE A 40 -3.36 3.30 11.21
N ARG A 41 -3.61 2.05 11.64
CA ARG A 41 -3.10 1.54 12.92
C ARG A 41 -1.61 1.23 12.87
N LEU A 42 -1.12 0.72 11.75
CA LEU A 42 0.29 0.38 11.59
C LEU A 42 1.20 1.62 11.55
N LEU A 43 0.72 2.74 11.00
CA LEU A 43 1.53 3.95 10.88
C LEU A 43 2.10 4.38 12.24
N ASP A 44 1.24 4.61 13.24
CA ASP A 44 1.68 5.09 14.55
C ASP A 44 2.62 4.08 15.24
N VAL A 45 2.34 2.78 15.11
CA VAL A 45 3.17 1.72 15.72
C VAL A 45 4.57 1.68 15.09
N ILE A 46 4.66 1.73 13.76
CA ILE A 46 5.94 1.69 13.04
C ILE A 46 6.70 3.00 13.27
N THR A 47 6.03 4.15 13.23
CA THR A 47 6.67 5.46 13.49
C THR A 47 7.19 5.56 14.92
N LEU A 48 6.46 5.05 15.92
CA LEU A 48 6.96 4.98 17.30
C LEU A 48 8.22 4.11 17.38
N ARG A 49 8.13 2.87 16.89
CA ARG A 49 9.20 1.88 17.03
C ARG A 49 10.49 2.30 16.33
N GLU A 50 10.38 2.75 15.08
CA GLU A 50 11.53 2.96 14.21
C GLU A 50 12.09 4.39 14.31
N ARG A 51 11.27 5.36 14.75
CA ARG A 51 11.61 6.79 14.65
C ARG A 51 11.33 7.61 15.90
N GLY A 52 10.94 6.97 17.00
CA GLY A 52 10.67 7.67 18.27
C GLY A 52 9.61 8.76 18.13
N TYR A 53 8.52 8.46 17.43
CA TYR A 53 7.41 9.39 17.14
C TYR A 53 7.72 10.58 16.21
N ARG A 54 8.89 10.63 15.55
CA ARG A 54 9.16 11.65 14.53
C ARG A 54 8.39 11.35 13.23
N ARG A 55 7.33 12.13 12.98
CA ARG A 55 6.52 12.05 11.75
C ARG A 55 7.21 12.73 10.58
N GLU A 56 7.05 12.15 9.40
CA GLU A 56 7.53 12.75 8.15
C GLU A 56 6.59 13.87 7.69
N THR A 57 7.16 15.03 7.39
CA THR A 57 6.41 16.21 6.93
C THR A 57 6.64 16.51 5.45
N LYS A 58 7.65 15.88 4.83
CA LYS A 58 7.98 16.01 3.41
C LYS A 58 7.52 14.80 2.64
N LEU A 59 6.95 15.00 1.45
CA LEU A 59 6.44 13.91 0.61
C LEU A 59 7.50 12.84 0.32
N LEU A 60 8.69 13.28 -0.11
CA LEU A 60 9.78 12.36 -0.42
C LEU A 60 10.21 11.54 0.81
N GLY A 61 10.27 12.16 1.99
CA GLY A 61 10.59 11.49 3.25
C GLY A 61 9.57 10.41 3.60
N MET A 62 8.28 10.72 3.42
CA MET A 62 7.19 9.78 3.65
C MET A 62 7.20 8.61 2.65
N LEU A 63 7.45 8.88 1.37
CA LEU A 63 7.57 7.82 0.35
C LEU A 63 8.77 6.90 0.63
N MET A 64 9.91 7.46 1.03
CA MET A 64 11.09 6.67 1.43
C MET A 64 10.84 5.86 2.71
N PHE A 65 10.10 6.41 3.67
CA PHE A 65 9.67 5.68 4.87
C PHE A 65 8.78 4.48 4.52
N ILE A 66 7.85 4.64 3.58
CA ILE A 66 6.99 3.55 3.09
C ILE A 66 7.83 2.48 2.38
N LYS A 67 8.72 2.87 1.45
CA LYS A 67 9.62 1.97 0.72
C LYS A 67 10.50 1.12 1.65
N SER A 68 10.97 1.70 2.75
CA SER A 68 11.97 1.09 3.63
C SER A 68 11.34 0.50 4.89
N CYS A 69 11.06 1.33 5.89
CA CYS A 69 10.62 0.89 7.23
C CYS A 69 9.30 0.13 7.19
N VAL A 70 8.29 0.66 6.49
CA VAL A 70 6.97 0.03 6.42
C VAL A 70 7.07 -1.30 5.68
N TRP A 71 7.75 -1.30 4.53
CA TRP A 71 7.92 -2.49 3.71
C TRP A 71 8.69 -3.61 4.45
N LYS A 72 9.78 -3.26 5.16
CA LYS A 72 10.50 -4.21 6.02
C LYS A 72 9.64 -4.77 7.14
N ASN A 73 8.83 -3.95 7.79
CA ASN A 73 7.94 -4.39 8.87
C ASN A 73 6.80 -5.30 8.35
N LEU A 74 6.31 -5.07 7.14
CA LEU A 74 5.24 -5.87 6.53
C LEU A 74 5.75 -7.16 5.86
N PHE A 75 6.86 -7.08 5.14
CA PHE A 75 7.29 -8.11 4.18
C PHE A 75 8.73 -8.61 4.41
N GLY A 76 9.46 -8.04 5.38
CA GLY A 76 10.83 -8.42 5.69
C GLY A 76 11.87 -7.94 4.65
N LYS A 77 11.47 -7.14 3.66
CA LYS A 77 12.33 -6.59 2.60
C LYS A 77 11.94 -5.15 2.26
N GLU A 78 12.84 -4.41 1.60
CA GLU A 78 12.49 -3.12 1.00
C GLU A 78 11.75 -3.33 -0.33
N ALA A 79 10.93 -2.35 -0.73
CA ALA A 79 10.35 -2.37 -2.07
C ALA A 79 11.44 -2.19 -3.13
N ASP A 80 11.30 -2.83 -4.29
CA ASP A 80 12.37 -2.88 -5.30
C ASP A 80 12.67 -1.48 -5.89
N LYS A 81 11.63 -0.74 -6.29
CA LYS A 81 11.78 0.56 -6.94
C LYS A 81 10.78 1.59 -6.39
N LEU A 82 11.23 2.83 -6.27
CA LEU A 82 10.41 3.98 -5.93
C LEU A 82 10.81 5.13 -6.86
N GLU A 83 9.90 5.51 -7.74
CA GLU A 83 10.00 6.74 -8.55
C GLU A 83 8.67 7.50 -8.41
N HIS A 84 7.81 7.45 -9.43
CA HIS A 84 6.40 7.90 -9.36
C HIS A 84 5.44 6.78 -8.95
N LEU A 85 5.95 5.56 -8.88
CA LEU A 85 5.24 4.32 -8.62
C LEU A 85 6.09 3.50 -7.66
N LEU A 86 5.47 2.76 -6.76
CA LEU A 86 6.16 1.75 -5.95
C LEU A 86 6.04 0.42 -6.69
N ILE A 87 7.16 -0.20 -7.04
CA ILE A 87 7.19 -1.45 -7.82
C ILE A 87 7.70 -2.59 -6.95
N GLU A 88 6.98 -3.70 -6.99
CA GLU A 88 7.34 -4.98 -6.40
C GLU A 88 7.38 -6.05 -7.50
N LYS A 89 8.54 -6.64 -7.76
CA LYS A 89 8.66 -7.77 -8.70
C LYS A 89 8.06 -9.05 -8.14
N GLU A 90 8.12 -9.23 -6.83
CA GLU A 90 7.61 -10.41 -6.12
C GLU A 90 6.73 -10.00 -4.93
N PRO A 91 5.47 -9.58 -5.18
CA PRO A 91 4.53 -9.24 -4.12
C PRO A 91 4.26 -10.44 -3.22
N VAL A 92 4.70 -10.35 -1.97
CA VAL A 92 4.59 -11.44 -0.97
C VAL A 92 3.12 -11.84 -0.74
N VAL A 93 2.19 -10.88 -0.85
CA VAL A 93 0.74 -11.12 -0.79
C VAL A 93 0.23 -12.03 -1.91
N ASN A 94 0.82 -12.00 -3.10
CA ASN A 94 0.44 -12.88 -4.20
C ASN A 94 1.05 -14.29 -4.04
N THR A 95 2.07 -14.45 -3.19
CA THR A 95 2.62 -15.76 -2.82
C THR A 95 1.69 -16.54 -1.88
N PHE A 96 0.75 -15.86 -1.21
CA PHE A 96 -0.14 -16.45 -0.19
C PHE A 96 -1.51 -16.89 -0.70
N ILE A 97 -1.83 -16.59 -1.96
CA ILE A 97 -3.12 -16.93 -2.54
C ILE A 97 -2.93 -17.61 -3.89
N SER A 98 -3.45 -18.82 -4.04
CA SER A 98 -3.68 -19.38 -5.36
C SER A 98 -4.90 -18.68 -5.95
N VAL A 99 -4.68 -17.65 -6.78
CA VAL A 99 -5.78 -17.01 -7.51
C VAL A 99 -6.44 -18.07 -8.40
N PRO A 100 -7.77 -18.31 -8.28
CA PRO A 100 -8.46 -19.27 -9.14
C PRO A 100 -8.29 -18.92 -10.61
N LYS A 101 -7.96 -19.90 -11.44
CA LYS A 101 -7.64 -19.73 -12.88
C LYS A 101 -8.73 -19.03 -13.69
N ASP A 102 -9.99 -19.03 -13.22
CA ASP A 102 -11.13 -18.41 -13.89
C ASP A 102 -11.27 -16.89 -13.68
N LYS A 103 -10.52 -16.26 -12.76
CA LYS A 103 -10.61 -14.80 -12.47
C LYS A 103 -9.25 -14.11 -12.54
N GLY A 104 -8.52 -14.36 -13.63
CA GLY A 104 -7.12 -13.96 -13.89
C GLY A 104 -6.74 -12.47 -13.82
N MET A 105 -7.57 -11.58 -13.28
CA MET A 105 -7.26 -10.15 -13.07
C MET A 105 -7.35 -9.69 -11.60
N LEU A 106 -7.68 -10.58 -10.66
CA LEU A 106 -7.75 -10.19 -9.25
C LEU A 106 -6.35 -9.93 -8.67
N ASN A 107 -6.02 -8.67 -8.43
CA ASN A 107 -4.78 -8.27 -7.79
C ASN A 107 -4.99 -8.02 -6.29
N CYS A 108 -4.58 -8.96 -5.43
CA CYS A 108 -4.71 -8.78 -3.98
C CYS A 108 -3.74 -7.74 -3.40
N ALA A 109 -2.82 -7.22 -4.21
CA ALA A 109 -2.11 -6.02 -3.87
C ALA A 109 -3.03 -4.79 -3.71
N ALA A 110 -4.30 -4.84 -4.14
CA ALA A 110 -5.29 -3.81 -3.78
C ALA A 110 -5.41 -3.60 -2.25
N PHE A 111 -5.25 -4.67 -1.46
CA PHE A 111 -5.18 -4.55 0.00
C PHE A 111 -3.97 -3.73 0.45
N VAL A 112 -2.79 -3.97 -0.13
CA VAL A 112 -1.57 -3.23 0.18
C VAL A 112 -1.64 -1.79 -0.34
N ALA A 113 -2.28 -1.55 -1.48
CA ALA A 113 -2.58 -0.21 -1.98
C ALA A 113 -3.39 0.59 -0.94
N GLY A 114 -4.39 -0.05 -0.34
CA GLY A 114 -5.16 0.52 0.77
C GLY A 114 -4.30 0.90 1.99
N ILE A 115 -3.35 0.04 2.37
CA ILE A 115 -2.39 0.35 3.46
C ILE A 115 -1.58 1.61 3.12
N ILE A 116 -0.99 1.66 1.92
CA ILE A 116 -0.18 2.81 1.47
C ILE A 116 -1.02 4.09 1.48
N GLN A 117 -2.22 4.03 0.90
CA GLN A 117 -3.13 5.17 0.81
C GLN A 117 -3.46 5.71 2.20
N ALA A 118 -3.85 4.85 3.13
CA ALA A 118 -4.15 5.24 4.50
C ALA A 118 -2.97 5.93 5.19
N MET A 119 -1.76 5.39 5.03
CA MET A 119 -0.57 5.98 5.65
C MET A 119 -0.28 7.39 5.09
N LEU A 120 -0.44 7.58 3.78
CA LEU A 120 -0.27 8.88 3.14
C LEU A 120 -1.36 9.87 3.56
N GLU A 121 -2.62 9.45 3.56
CA GLU A 121 -3.77 10.27 3.98
C GLU A 121 -3.62 10.73 5.44
N VAL A 122 -3.27 9.83 6.37
CA VAL A 122 -3.07 10.18 7.80
C VAL A 122 -1.86 11.10 8.01
N SER A 123 -0.83 10.97 7.17
CA SER A 123 0.32 11.88 7.16
C SER A 123 0.05 13.20 6.41
N ASN A 124 -1.21 13.51 6.09
CA ASN A 124 -1.64 14.74 5.42
C ASN A 124 -1.10 14.87 3.98
N PHE A 125 -1.00 13.74 3.27
CA PHE A 125 -0.74 13.62 1.84
C PHE A 125 -1.93 12.92 1.15
N PRO A 126 -3.06 13.61 0.98
CA PRO A 126 -4.24 13.02 0.33
C PRO A 126 -3.90 12.51 -1.08
N CYS A 127 -4.30 11.27 -1.35
CA CYS A 127 -3.97 10.58 -2.60
C CYS A 127 -4.93 9.42 -2.86
N GLN A 128 -4.90 8.92 -4.09
CA GLN A 128 -5.53 7.67 -4.50
C GLN A 128 -4.47 6.67 -4.91
N VAL A 129 -4.50 5.46 -4.36
CA VAL A 129 -3.53 4.40 -4.67
C VAL A 129 -4.24 3.23 -5.32
N SER A 130 -3.76 2.80 -6.49
CA SER A 130 -4.26 1.63 -7.20
C SER A 130 -3.15 0.63 -7.50
N ALA A 131 -3.47 -0.66 -7.52
CA ALA A 131 -2.52 -1.73 -7.82
C ALA A 131 -2.74 -2.30 -9.22
N HIS A 132 -1.68 -2.35 -10.02
CA HIS A 132 -1.71 -2.84 -11.40
C HIS A 132 -0.64 -3.90 -11.63
N TRP A 133 -0.93 -4.88 -12.50
CA TRP A 133 0.06 -5.87 -12.91
C TRP A 133 1.16 -5.21 -13.76
N TRP A 134 2.43 -5.48 -13.45
CA TRP A 134 3.57 -4.88 -14.15
C TRP A 134 4.74 -5.87 -14.25
N ASN A 135 5.13 -6.28 -15.47
CA ASN A 135 6.31 -7.09 -15.78
C ASN A 135 6.61 -8.21 -14.74
N ASN A 136 5.69 -9.18 -14.63
CA ASN A 136 5.70 -10.29 -13.66
C ASN A 136 5.58 -9.93 -12.17
N GLY A 137 5.36 -8.66 -11.85
CA GLY A 137 5.11 -8.16 -10.49
C GLY A 137 3.88 -7.26 -10.40
N THR A 138 3.89 -6.39 -9.40
CA THR A 138 2.83 -5.39 -9.16
C THR A 138 3.43 -3.99 -9.03
N ALA A 139 2.79 -3.03 -9.69
CA ALA A 139 3.04 -1.62 -9.52
C ALA A 139 1.89 -0.96 -8.73
N TYR A 140 2.25 -0.20 -7.70
CA TYR A 140 1.34 0.66 -6.95
C TYR A 140 1.44 2.08 -7.52
N VAL A 141 0.36 2.52 -8.15
CA VAL A 141 0.22 3.85 -8.73
C VAL A 141 -0.33 4.79 -7.68
N ILE A 142 0.45 5.82 -7.31
CA ILE A 142 0.06 6.81 -6.31
C ILE A 142 -0.28 8.11 -7.03
N ARG A 143 -1.55 8.53 -6.96
CA ARG A 143 -2.05 9.78 -7.54
C ARG A 143 -2.33 10.77 -6.42
N PHE A 144 -1.44 11.74 -6.25
CA PHE A 144 -1.60 12.81 -5.27
C PHE A 144 -2.61 13.85 -5.73
N GLU A 145 -3.34 14.43 -4.77
CA GLU A 145 -4.20 15.58 -5.03
C GLU A 145 -3.36 16.85 -5.29
N GLU A 146 -3.94 17.80 -6.03
CA GLU A 146 -3.27 19.05 -6.42
C GLU A 146 -2.69 19.81 -5.21
N VAL A 147 -3.41 19.81 -4.08
CA VAL A 147 -2.98 20.44 -2.83
C VAL A 147 -1.63 19.93 -2.32
N VAL A 148 -1.31 18.66 -2.55
CA VAL A 148 -0.02 18.06 -2.17
C VAL A 148 1.07 18.55 -3.12
N ILE A 149 0.78 18.54 -4.41
CA ILE A 149 1.72 18.94 -5.47
C ILE A 149 2.09 20.42 -5.29
N SER A 150 1.10 21.30 -5.08
CA SER A 150 1.32 22.73 -4.86
C SER A 150 2.13 23.00 -3.58
N ARG A 151 1.85 22.26 -2.49
CA ARG A 151 2.59 22.39 -1.23
C ARG A 151 4.06 22.00 -1.38
N GLU A 152 4.33 20.88 -2.04
CA GLU A 152 5.71 20.43 -2.26
C GLU A 152 6.45 21.37 -3.22
N ALA A 153 5.80 21.89 -4.26
CA ALA A 153 6.39 22.90 -5.15
C ALA A 153 6.77 24.18 -4.38
N ALA A 154 5.89 24.69 -3.51
CA ALA A 154 6.17 25.86 -2.69
C ALA A 154 7.34 25.66 -1.71
N ILE A 155 7.57 24.44 -1.23
CA ILE A 155 8.71 24.10 -0.37
C ILE A 155 10.01 24.05 -1.17
N VAL A 156 9.95 23.64 -2.44
CA VAL A 156 11.11 23.60 -3.34
C VAL A 156 11.51 25.00 -3.82
N ASP A 157 10.53 25.88 -4.07
CA ASP A 157 10.73 27.26 -4.56
C ASP A 157 10.90 28.30 -3.44
N GLY A 158 10.79 27.90 -2.17
CA GLY A 158 11.05 28.78 -1.02
C GLY A 158 12.54 29.15 -0.89
N PRO A 159 12.89 30.34 -0.36
CA PRO A 159 14.28 30.74 -0.18
C PRO A 159 14.96 29.78 0.81
N ARG A 160 16.07 29.18 0.37
CA ARG A 160 16.94 28.35 1.22
C ARG A 160 17.60 29.17 2.32
#